data_AF-A0A916FEF9-F1
#
_entry.id   AF-A0A916FEF9-F1
#
_cell.length_a   1.000
_cell.length_b   1.000
_cell.length_c   1.000
_cell.angle_alpha   90.00
_cell.angle_beta   90.00
_cell.angle_gamma   90.00
#
_symmetry.space_group_name_H-M   'P 1'
#
loop_
_entity.id
_entity.type
_entity.pdbx_description
1 polymer ?
#
loop_
_entity_poly.entity_id
_entity_poly.type
_entity_poly.pdbx_seq_one_letter_code
_entity_poly.pdbx_strand_id
1 'polypeptide(L)' 'MITEPRPLAEITQTALKVLYREIGVVNTVRFINQFTTGYGDYTKEREQLFAQMTLDDLVTEIKRQRPTTA' A
#
# COMPACT_ATOMS: atom_id res chain seq x y z
N MET A 1 8.00 -34.27 6.12
CA MET A 1 7.61 -33.25 7.12
C MET A 1 6.10 -33.19 7.11
N ILE A 2 5.45 -33.52 8.22
CA ILE A 2 4.01 -33.26 8.38
C ILE A 2 3.95 -31.83 8.93
N THR A 3 3.64 -30.87 8.07
CA THR A 3 3.42 -29.48 8.50
C THR A 3 1.98 -29.33 8.91
N GLU A 4 1.75 -28.93 10.17
CA GLU A 4 0.43 -28.54 10.66
C GLU A 4 -0.18 -27.48 9.72
N PRO A 5 -1.45 -27.64 9.31
CA PRO A 5 -2.09 -26.71 8.41
C PRO A 5 -2.27 -25.36 9.11
N ARG A 6 -1.58 -24.33 8.62
CA ARG A 6 -1.77 -22.95 9.06
C ARG A 6 -2.92 -22.31 8.28
N PRO A 7 -3.71 -21.42 8.91
CA PRO A 7 -4.69 -20.60 8.19
C PRO A 7 -4.05 -19.86 7.02
N LEU A 8 -4.74 -19.81 5.88
CA LEU A 8 -4.24 -19.09 4.69
C LEU A 8 -3.93 -17.62 4.98
N ALA A 9 -4.67 -16.98 5.88
CA ALA A 9 -4.42 -15.61 6.32
C ALA A 9 -3.04 -15.44 6.95
N GLU A 10 -2.60 -16.39 7.80
CA GLU A 10 -1.29 -16.35 8.45
C GLU A 10 -0.15 -16.59 7.45
N ILE A 11 -0.37 -17.51 6.51
CA ILE A 11 0.56 -17.78 5.41
C ILE A 11 0.72 -16.52 4.56
N THR A 12 -0.38 -15.88 4.17
CA THR A 12 -0.37 -14.64 3.40
C THR A 12 0.33 -13.51 4.15
N GLN A 13 0.04 -13.31 5.44
CA GLN A 13 0.71 -12.28 6.23
C GLN A 13 2.22 -12.51 6.32
N THR A 14 2.64 -13.77 6.48
CA THR A 14 4.06 -14.13 6.50
C THR A 14 4.71 -13.87 5.14
N ALA A 15 4.05 -14.26 4.04
CA ALA A 15 4.54 -14.04 2.69
C ALA A 15 4.68 -12.54 2.38
N LEU A 16 3.70 -11.71 2.75
CA LEU A 16 3.78 -10.26 2.56
C LEU A 16 5.00 -9.66 3.27
N LYS A 17 5.30 -10.07 4.51
CA LYS A 17 6.49 -9.59 5.23
C LYS A 17 7.79 -9.95 4.51
N VAL A 18 7.88 -11.16 3.95
CA VAL A 18 9.05 -11.58 3.17
C VAL A 18 9.16 -10.75 1.89
N LEU A 19 8.08 -10.62 1.13
CA LEU A 19 8.08 -9.85 -0.12
C LEU A 19 8.45 -8.38 0.11
N TYR A 20 7.88 -7.75 1.16
CA TYR A 20 8.25 -6.38 1.52
C TYR A 20 9.74 -6.24 1.81
N ARG A 21 10.35 -7.22 2.49
CA ARG A 21 11.79 -7.20 2.81
C ARG A 21 12.65 -7.40 1.56
N GLU A 22 12.30 -8.34 0.70
CA GLU A 22 13.17 -8.77 -0.40
C GLU A 22 13.03 -7.90 -1.66
N ILE A 23 11.82 -7.46 -1.98
CA ILE A 23 11.55 -6.75 -3.25
C ILE A 23 10.94 -5.37 -3.05
N GLY A 24 10.65 -4.97 -1.80
CA GLY A 24 10.06 -3.69 -1.46
C GLY A 24 8.56 -3.62 -1.72
N VAL A 25 7.91 -2.61 -1.12
CA VAL A 25 6.45 -2.44 -1.15
C VAL A 25 5.90 -2.29 -2.57
N VAL A 26 6.54 -1.46 -3.40
CA VAL A 26 6.08 -1.18 -4.78
C VAL A 26 6.05 -2.44 -5.63
N ASN A 27 7.13 -3.23 -5.62
CA ASN A 27 7.19 -4.46 -6.42
C ASN A 27 6.33 -5.57 -5.83
N THR A 28 6.17 -5.61 -4.50
CA THR A 28 5.25 -6.56 -3.84
C THR A 28 3.81 -6.35 -4.30
N VAL A 29 3.33 -5.10 -4.31
CA VAL A 29 1.98 -4.78 -4.79
C VAL A 29 1.80 -5.17 -6.26
N ARG A 30 2.79 -4.84 -7.12
CA ARG A 30 2.78 -5.25 -8.54
C ARG A 30 2.73 -6.76 -8.72
N PHE A 31 3.49 -7.51 -7.93
CA PHE A 31 3.49 -8.98 -7.95
C PHE A 31 2.12 -9.55 -7.58
N ILE A 32 1.52 -9.06 -6.49
CA ILE A 32 0.19 -9.52 -6.04
C ILE A 32 -0.87 -9.25 -7.11
N ASN A 33 -0.84 -8.07 -7.74
CA ASN A 33 -1.77 -7.68 -8.80
C ASN A 33 -1.68 -8.54 -10.08
N GLN A 34 -0.67 -9.42 -10.21
CA GLN A 34 -0.64 -10.42 -11.30
C GLN A 34 -1.63 -11.56 -11.08
N PHE A 35 -1.98 -11.85 -9.82
CA PHE A 35 -2.83 -12.97 -9.44
C PHE A 35 -4.25 -12.55 -9.03
N THR A 36 -4.47 -11.25 -8.83
CA THR A 36 -5.77 -10.69 -8.47
C THR A 36 -5.98 -9.35 -9.16
N THR A 37 -7.22 -9.07 -9.56
CA THR A 37 -7.62 -7.80 -10.17
C THR A 37 -7.71 -6.65 -9.16
N GLY A 38 -7.57 -6.94 -7.87
CA GLY A 38 -7.85 -5.98 -6.79
C GLY A 38 -9.36 -5.75 -6.60
N TYR A 39 -9.70 -4.83 -5.71
CA TYR A 39 -11.08 -4.40 -5.44
C TYR A 39 -11.09 -2.87 -5.27
N GLY A 40 -12.25 -2.26 -5.51
CA GLY A 40 -12.46 -0.83 -5.36
C GLY A 40 -12.35 -0.07 -6.68
N ASP A 41 -12.69 1.22 -6.63
CA ASP A 41 -12.58 2.14 -7.75
C ASP A 41 -11.70 3.31 -7.29
N TYR A 42 -10.39 3.12 -7.40
CA TYR A 42 -9.42 4.13 -6.96
C TYR A 42 -9.64 5.47 -7.68
N THR A 43 -10.22 5.49 -8.87
CA THR A 43 -10.53 6.75 -9.56
C THR A 43 -11.59 7.53 -8.80
N LYS A 44 -12.69 6.88 -8.42
CA LYS A 44 -13.76 7.51 -7.61
C LYS A 44 -13.29 7.84 -6.20
N GLU A 45 -12.56 6.94 -5.56
CA GLU A 45 -12.02 7.17 -4.22
C GLU A 45 -11.04 8.35 -4.22
N ARG A 46 -10.15 8.44 -5.22
CA ARG A 46 -9.23 9.56 -5.39
C ARG A 46 -9.99 10.87 -5.63
N GLU A 47 -11.06 10.85 -6.41
CA GLU A 47 -11.90 12.02 -6.63
C GLU A 47 -12.54 12.49 -5.31
N GLN A 48 -13.13 11.59 -4.53
CA GLN A 48 -13.71 11.92 -3.22
C GLN A 48 -12.68 12.50 -2.24
N LEU A 49 -11.44 11.99 -2.27
CA LEU A 49 -10.38 12.41 -1.34
C LEU A 49 -9.73 13.73 -1.75
N PHE A 50 -9.58 14.01 -3.05
CA PHE A 50 -8.69 15.07 -3.54
C PHE A 50 -9.33 16.07 -4.51
N ALA A 51 -10.59 15.89 -4.94
CA ALA A 51 -11.18 16.78 -5.96
C ALA A 51 -11.24 18.25 -5.53
N GLN A 52 -11.29 18.54 -4.24
CA GLN A 52 -11.33 19.90 -3.70
C GLN A 52 -9.94 20.44 -3.31
N MET A 53 -8.85 19.69 -3.57
CA MET A 53 -7.50 20.09 -3.22
C MET A 53 -6.70 20.44 -4.47
N THR A 54 -6.08 21.62 -4.47
CA THR A 54 -5.10 21.96 -5.50
C THR A 54 -3.75 21.31 -5.17
N LEU A 55 -2.87 21.22 -6.17
CA LEU A 55 -1.50 20.76 -5.95
C LEU A 55 -0.77 21.65 -4.94
N ASP A 56 -1.00 22.96 -4.96
CA ASP A 56 -0.38 23.91 -4.06
C ASP A 56 -0.85 23.71 -2.60
N ASP A 57 -2.13 23.40 -2.40
CA ASP A 57 -2.68 23.04 -1.07
C ASP A 57 -1.98 21.80 -0.52
N LEU A 58 -1.84 20.76 -1.35
CA LEU A 58 -1.17 19.51 -0.98
C LEU A 58 0.30 19.73 -0.63
N VAL A 59 1.03 20.50 -1.44
CA VAL A 59 2.45 20.80 -1.20
C VAL A 59 2.63 21.63 0.06
N THR A 60 1.72 22.57 0.32
CA THR A 60 1.73 23.39 1.54
C THR A 60 1.51 22.54 2.78
N GLU A 61 0.54 21.63 2.74
CA GLU A 61 0.26 20.70 3.85
C GLU A 61 1.45 19.78 4.14
N ILE A 62 2.07 19.21 3.10
CA ILE A 62 3.25 18.35 3.26
C ILE A 62 4.40 19.13 3.92
N LYS A 63 4.64 20.38 3.52
CA LYS A 63 5.67 21.22 4.13
C LYS A 63 5.36 21.53 5.60
N ARG A 64 4.09 21.75 5.94
CA ARG A 64 3.64 22.00 7.33
C ARG A 64 3.85 20.79 8.24
N GLN A 65 3.62 19.57 7.72
CA GLN A 65 3.72 18.33 8.49
C GLN A 65 5.16 17.80 8.60
N ARG A 66 6.09 18.27 7.77
CA ARG A 66 7.50 17.89 7.94
C ARG A 66 8.00 18.43 9.27
N PRO A 67 8.50 17.58 10.18
CA PRO A 67 9.18 18.09 11.37
C PRO A 67 10.35 18.95 10.88
N THR A 68 10.47 20.16 11.43
CA THR A 68 11.66 20.99 11.26
C THR A 68 12.83 20.17 11.74
N THR A 69 13.54 19.53 10.81
CA THR A 69 14.81 18.89 11.12
C THR A 69 15.79 20.05 11.20
N ALA A 70 16.00 20.53 12.43
CA ALA A 70 17.12 21.40 12.78
C ALA A 70 18.41 20.57 12.82
#